data_AF-A0AAD7FC48-F1
#
_entry.id   AF-A0AAD7FC48-F1
#
_cell.length_a   1.000
_cell.length_b   1.000
_cell.length_c   1.000
_cell.angle_alpha   90.00
_cell.angle_beta   90.00
_cell.angle_gamma   90.00
#
_symmetry.space_group_name_H-M   'P 1'
#
loop_
_entity.id
_entity.type
_entity.pdbx_description
1 polymer ?
#
loop_
_entity_poly.entity_id
_entity_poly.type
_entity_poly.pdbx_seq_one_letter_code
_entity_poly.pdbx_strand_id
1 'polypeptide(L)'
;MPHFQKRIRFICSRAGSCDSKKYKKKHPNRQRKLGPKRIGCKCCLTVKTYPGVSTVLAKYVKEHNHPTNEANLPYVRMSKKTRELIAALARKKTSAQEILDSVHQGAYGDDDEVFSSLEDRLPAFRDEFVELRDVRRIIKQIEAEEIRLDSNDGRSTLRWVEKLRARGALLGFKSRTDTPPSGSGLDTDTFTLMVQTKWQQTMYEERGGGMLYIDATHNVTMYENLNLTTIIVRDEWGHGKQRTNKSSISLLNF
;
A
#
# COMPACT_ATOMS: atom_id res chain seq x y z
N MET A 1 -48.81 9.85 -10.18
CA MET A 1 -47.60 10.61 -10.55
C MET A 1 -46.85 9.84 -11.62
N PRO A 2 -46.37 10.48 -12.70
CA PRO A 2 -45.62 9.78 -13.76
C PRO A 2 -44.33 9.15 -13.20
N HIS A 3 -44.08 7.90 -13.56
CA HIS A 3 -42.87 7.18 -13.16
C HIS A 3 -41.66 7.77 -13.91
N PHE A 4 -40.55 8.05 -13.21
CA PHE A 4 -39.33 8.52 -13.87
C PHE A 4 -38.65 7.36 -14.61
N GLN A 5 -38.05 7.63 -15.77
CA GLN A 5 -37.32 6.62 -16.55
C GLN A 5 -35.92 6.39 -15.98
N LYS A 6 -35.20 7.49 -15.68
CA LYS A 6 -33.84 7.45 -15.13
C LYS A 6 -33.70 8.47 -14.02
N ARG A 7 -33.01 8.08 -12.95
CA ARG A 7 -32.60 8.97 -11.87
C ARG A 7 -31.08 8.89 -11.69
N ILE A 8 -30.40 10.01 -11.89
CA ILE A 8 -28.96 10.15 -11.65
C ILE A 8 -28.77 11.06 -10.44
N ARG A 9 -27.89 10.66 -9.52
CA ARG A 9 -27.57 11.46 -8.34
C ARG A 9 -26.07 11.71 -8.29
N PHE A 10 -25.67 12.96 -8.44
CA PHE A 10 -24.32 13.43 -8.20
C PHE A 10 -24.22 13.90 -6.75
N ILE A 11 -23.15 13.49 -6.05
CA ILE A 11 -22.92 13.84 -4.64
C ILE A 11 -21.55 14.47 -4.50
N CYS A 12 -21.39 15.32 -3.49
CA CYS A 12 -20.08 15.86 -3.13
C CYS A 12 -19.09 14.71 -2.81
N SER A 13 -17.80 14.87 -3.13
CA SER A 13 -16.75 13.91 -2.77
C SER A 13 -16.60 13.68 -1.26
N ARG A 14 -17.06 14.65 -0.47
CA ARG A 14 -17.10 14.66 1.00
C ARG A 14 -18.37 14.01 1.56
N ALA A 15 -19.29 13.57 0.70
CA ALA A 15 -20.53 12.89 1.08
C ALA A 15 -20.27 11.47 1.62
N GLY A 16 -21.26 10.97 2.37
CA GLY A 16 -21.18 9.72 3.13
C GLY A 16 -20.72 9.97 4.57
N SER A 17 -21.30 9.25 5.51
CA SER A 17 -20.81 9.21 6.87
C SER A 17 -19.48 8.47 6.89
N CYS A 18 -18.53 8.99 7.65
CA CYS A 18 -17.48 8.14 8.17
C CYS A 18 -18.15 7.33 9.29
N ASP A 19 -19.00 6.36 8.94
CA ASP A 19 -19.52 5.42 9.93
C ASP A 19 -18.32 4.97 10.72
N SER A 20 -18.34 5.32 12.00
CA SER A 20 -17.23 5.14 12.91
C SER A 20 -17.01 3.63 13.01
N LYS A 21 -16.18 3.09 12.11
CA LYS A 21 -15.57 1.79 12.31
C LYS A 21 -15.07 1.82 13.74
N LYS A 22 -15.34 0.76 14.53
CA LYS A 22 -14.89 0.57 15.92
C LYS A 22 -13.36 0.46 16.01
N TYR A 23 -12.63 1.30 15.29
CA TYR A 23 -11.19 1.38 15.28
C TYR A 23 -10.77 2.19 16.51
N LYS A 24 -10.37 1.49 17.56
CA LYS A 24 -9.66 2.11 18.67
C LYS A 24 -8.30 2.58 18.16
N LYS A 25 -8.01 3.88 18.26
CA LYS A 25 -6.70 4.41 17.89
C LYS A 25 -5.64 3.75 18.79
N LYS A 26 -4.61 3.14 18.19
CA LYS A 26 -3.42 2.65 18.93
C LYS A 26 -2.76 3.75 19.79
N HIS A 27 -2.82 5.00 19.32
CA HIS A 27 -2.35 6.18 20.06
C HIS A 27 -3.46 7.24 20.08
N PRO A 28 -4.24 7.35 21.17
CA PRO A 28 -5.39 8.26 21.23
C PRO A 28 -5.00 9.73 21.14
N ASN A 29 -3.84 10.09 21.71
CA ASN A 29 -3.30 11.45 21.72
C ASN A 29 -2.82 11.92 20.34
N ARG A 30 -2.65 11.00 19.38
CA ARG A 30 -2.21 11.36 18.03
C ARG A 30 -3.37 11.94 17.23
N GLN A 31 -3.32 13.24 16.96
CA GLN A 31 -4.20 13.89 16.02
C GLN A 31 -3.75 13.60 14.59
N ARG A 32 -4.72 13.44 13.68
CA ARG A 32 -4.43 13.29 12.25
C ARG A 32 -4.10 14.68 11.69
N LYS A 33 -3.05 14.78 10.87
CA LYS A 33 -2.71 16.05 10.18
C LYS A 33 -3.84 16.55 9.26
N LEU A 34 -4.61 15.64 8.68
CA LEU A 34 -5.82 15.96 7.92
C LEU A 34 -7.05 15.26 8.48
N GLY A 35 -8.18 15.96 8.40
CA GLY A 35 -9.48 15.43 8.75
C GLY A 35 -9.90 14.23 7.87
N PRO A 36 -10.97 13.51 8.24
CA PRO A 36 -11.51 12.44 7.40
C PRO A 36 -11.97 13.00 6.06
N LYS A 37 -11.79 12.22 4.96
CA LYS A 37 -12.23 12.62 3.62
C LYS A 37 -13.76 12.71 3.48
N ARG A 38 -14.51 11.89 4.21
CA ARG A 38 -15.98 11.89 4.21
C ARG A 38 -16.50 12.44 5.53
N ILE A 39 -17.40 13.42 5.47
CA ILE A 39 -17.94 14.14 6.64
C ILE A 39 -19.47 14.29 6.57
N GLY A 40 -20.14 13.50 5.72
CA GLY A 40 -21.59 13.57 5.60
C GLY A 40 -22.11 14.84 4.91
N CYS A 41 -21.37 15.38 3.94
CA CYS A 41 -21.84 16.53 3.17
C CYS A 41 -23.18 16.23 2.47
N LYS A 42 -24.15 17.15 2.60
CA LYS A 42 -25.52 17.01 2.06
C LYS A 42 -25.66 17.52 0.61
N CYS A 43 -24.66 18.26 0.10
CA CYS A 43 -24.66 18.76 -1.27
C CYS A 43 -24.80 17.62 -2.30
N CYS A 44 -25.82 17.75 -3.15
CA CYS A 44 -26.09 16.80 -4.21
C CYS A 44 -26.94 17.42 -5.33
N LEU A 45 -26.78 16.89 -6.54
CA LEU A 45 -27.62 17.17 -7.71
C LEU A 45 -28.35 15.89 -8.08
N THR A 46 -29.69 15.91 -8.02
CA THR A 46 -30.54 14.80 -8.47
C THR A 46 -31.21 15.19 -9.77
N VAL A 47 -30.97 14.40 -10.81
CA VAL A 47 -31.50 14.59 -12.17
C VAL A 47 -32.46 13.46 -12.48
N LYS A 48 -33.70 13.77 -12.84
CA LYS A 48 -34.73 12.80 -13.25
C LYS A 48 -35.18 13.06 -14.67
N THR A 49 -35.21 12.01 -15.49
CA THR A 49 -35.77 12.04 -16.85
C THR A 49 -37.09 11.28 -16.88
N TYR A 50 -38.00 11.68 -17.77
CA TYR A 50 -39.31 11.06 -17.95
C TYR A 50 -39.48 10.59 -19.40
N PRO A 51 -40.22 9.50 -19.65
CA PRO A 51 -40.45 9.01 -21.01
C PRO A 51 -41.19 10.06 -21.87
N GLY A 52 -40.78 10.23 -23.12
CA GLY A 52 -41.47 11.09 -24.09
C GLY A 52 -41.36 12.60 -23.82
N VAL A 53 -40.54 13.02 -22.86
CA VAL A 53 -40.40 14.43 -22.45
C VAL A 53 -38.93 14.85 -22.55
N SER A 54 -38.67 15.94 -23.28
CA SER A 54 -37.32 16.51 -23.42
C SER A 54 -36.86 17.29 -22.19
N THR A 55 -37.79 17.66 -21.30
CA THR A 55 -37.49 18.36 -20.06
C THR A 55 -37.02 17.41 -18.96
N VAL A 56 -36.03 17.88 -18.20
CA VAL A 56 -35.39 17.13 -17.13
C VAL A 56 -35.66 17.84 -15.81
N LEU A 57 -36.09 17.09 -14.80
CA LEU A 57 -36.30 17.64 -13.47
C LEU A 57 -34.99 17.52 -12.66
N ALA A 58 -34.36 18.65 -12.39
CA ALA A 58 -33.16 18.73 -11.56
C ALA A 58 -33.48 19.33 -10.18
N LYS A 59 -33.03 18.67 -9.11
CA LYS A 59 -33.02 19.23 -7.75
C LYS A 59 -31.57 19.36 -7.29
N TYR A 60 -31.14 20.59 -7.05
CA TYR A 60 -29.80 20.91 -6.55
C TYR A 60 -29.87 21.35 -5.09
N VAL A 61 -29.08 20.71 -4.22
CA VAL A 61 -28.83 21.12 -2.84
C VAL A 61 -27.43 21.72 -2.81
N LYS A 62 -27.33 23.04 -2.65
CA LYS A 62 -26.07 23.80 -2.79
C LYS A 62 -25.25 23.81 -1.49
N GLU A 63 -25.87 23.59 -0.34
CA GLU A 63 -25.24 23.76 0.96
C GLU A 63 -24.14 22.72 1.20
N HIS A 64 -22.92 23.21 1.45
CA HIS A 64 -21.78 22.43 1.90
C HIS A 64 -21.56 22.65 3.40
N ASN A 65 -21.19 21.59 4.12
CA ASN A 65 -20.75 21.67 5.52
C ASN A 65 -19.21 21.69 5.64
N HIS A 66 -18.53 22.12 4.58
CA HIS A 66 -17.08 22.25 4.52
C HIS A 66 -16.69 23.36 3.54
N PRO A 67 -15.47 23.92 3.66
CA PRO A 67 -14.92 24.82 2.65
C PRO A 67 -14.95 24.19 1.25
N THR A 68 -15.30 24.99 0.25
CA THR A 68 -15.20 24.64 -1.18
C THR A 68 -13.91 25.21 -1.76
N ASN A 69 -13.62 24.94 -3.03
CA ASN A 69 -12.44 25.45 -3.76
C ASN A 69 -11.10 24.90 -3.20
N GLU A 70 -10.06 25.74 -3.14
CA GLU A 70 -8.68 25.36 -2.81
C GLU A 70 -8.56 24.61 -1.49
N ALA A 71 -9.27 25.06 -0.46
CA ALA A 71 -9.30 24.41 0.86
C ALA A 71 -9.82 22.96 0.81
N ASN A 72 -10.59 22.59 -0.23
CA ASN A 72 -11.07 21.23 -0.41
C ASN A 72 -10.11 20.35 -1.22
N LEU A 73 -9.15 20.93 -1.95
CA LEU A 73 -8.26 20.19 -2.85
C LEU A 73 -7.57 19.00 -2.16
N PRO A 74 -7.00 19.09 -0.95
CA PRO A 74 -6.36 17.94 -0.30
C PRO A 74 -7.28 16.71 -0.12
N TYR A 75 -8.60 16.93 -0.08
CA TYR A 75 -9.62 15.90 0.09
C TYR A 75 -10.14 15.31 -1.24
N VAL A 76 -9.85 15.96 -2.36
CA VAL A 76 -10.21 15.51 -3.71
C VAL A 76 -9.29 14.35 -4.16
N ARG A 77 -9.76 13.58 -5.15
CA ARG A 77 -8.97 12.52 -5.78
C ARG A 77 -7.92 13.16 -6.70
N MET A 78 -6.70 12.64 -6.62
CA MET A 78 -5.64 12.93 -7.59
C MET A 78 -6.10 12.53 -8.99
N SER A 79 -5.63 13.25 -10.02
CA SER A 79 -5.96 12.91 -11.40
C SER A 79 -5.44 11.52 -11.77
N LYS A 80 -6.06 10.93 -12.78
CA LYS A 80 -5.63 9.63 -13.31
C LYS A 80 -4.21 9.71 -13.88
N LYS A 81 -3.90 10.77 -14.64
CA LYS A 81 -2.59 11.04 -15.24
C LYS A 81 -1.48 11.06 -14.19
N THR A 82 -1.65 11.86 -13.13
CA THR A 82 -0.65 11.98 -12.05
C THR A 82 -0.48 10.67 -11.29
N ARG A 83 -1.58 9.95 -11.03
CA ARG A 83 -1.51 8.62 -10.41
C ARG A 83 -0.76 7.60 -11.27
N GLU A 84 -0.98 7.62 -12.58
CA GLU A 84 -0.30 6.75 -13.54
C GLU A 84 1.20 7.09 -13.66
N LEU A 85 1.56 8.38 -13.66
CA LEU A 85 2.96 8.82 -13.61
C LEU A 85 3.67 8.30 -12.35
N ILE A 86 3.08 8.52 -11.17
CA ILE A 86 3.63 7.99 -9.90
C ILE A 86 3.77 6.47 -9.97
N ALA A 87 2.77 5.77 -10.52
CA ALA A 87 2.83 4.32 -10.64
C ALA A 87 3.92 3.83 -11.60
N ALA A 88 4.12 4.53 -12.72
CA ALA A 88 5.17 4.22 -13.68
C ALA A 88 6.56 4.38 -13.05
N LEU A 89 6.81 5.49 -12.35
CA LEU A 89 8.09 5.73 -11.66
C LEU A 89 8.31 4.75 -10.49
N ALA A 90 7.25 4.43 -9.73
CA ALA A 90 7.32 3.44 -8.67
C ALA A 90 7.74 2.05 -9.20
N ARG A 91 7.21 1.62 -10.36
CA ARG A 91 7.61 0.36 -11.00
C ARG A 91 9.07 0.36 -11.47
N LYS A 92 9.62 1.53 -11.82
CA LYS A 92 11.04 1.73 -12.11
C LYS A 92 11.92 1.74 -10.85
N LYS A 93 11.35 1.53 -9.66
CA LYS A 93 12.02 1.54 -8.35
C LYS A 93 12.69 2.87 -8.01
N THR A 94 12.18 3.98 -8.56
CA THR A 94 12.57 5.33 -8.18
C THR A 94 12.17 5.61 -6.74
N SER A 95 12.98 6.39 -6.00
CA SER A 95 12.68 6.67 -4.60
C SER A 95 11.43 7.55 -4.46
N ALA A 96 10.73 7.43 -3.33
CA ALA A 96 9.50 8.21 -3.11
C ALA A 96 9.74 9.74 -3.16
N GLN A 97 10.95 10.19 -2.82
CA GLN A 97 11.31 11.61 -2.85
C GLN A 97 11.52 12.08 -4.29
N GLU A 98 12.33 11.37 -5.07
CA GLU A 98 12.54 11.69 -6.49
C GLU A 98 11.23 11.65 -7.29
N ILE A 99 10.32 10.72 -6.97
CA ILE A 99 8.98 10.68 -7.59
C ILE A 99 8.19 11.94 -7.26
N LEU A 100 8.22 12.39 -6.00
CA LEU A 100 7.52 13.59 -5.58
C LEU A 100 8.09 14.82 -6.29
N ASP A 101 9.41 14.93 -6.33
CA ASP A 101 10.12 16.02 -6.99
C ASP A 101 9.78 16.03 -8.50
N SER A 102 9.73 14.86 -9.15
CA SER A 102 9.33 14.72 -10.56
C SER A 102 7.88 15.17 -10.82
N VAL A 103 6.96 14.84 -9.89
CA VAL A 103 5.55 15.24 -9.99
C VAL A 103 5.39 16.75 -9.83
N HIS A 104 6.21 17.38 -8.97
CA HIS A 104 6.20 18.82 -8.78
C HIS A 104 6.93 19.56 -9.91
N GLN A 105 8.04 19.03 -10.42
CA GLN A 105 8.75 19.62 -11.58
C GLN A 105 7.84 19.70 -12.82
N GLY A 106 7.06 18.65 -13.10
CA GLY A 106 6.07 18.69 -14.20
C GLY A 106 4.84 19.57 -13.93
N ALA A 107 4.68 20.11 -12.72
CA ALA A 107 3.64 21.09 -12.38
C ALA A 107 4.14 22.54 -12.49
N TYR A 108 5.46 22.76 -12.57
CA TYR A 108 6.10 24.08 -12.64
C TYR A 108 7.01 24.28 -13.87
N GLY A 109 7.19 23.27 -14.72
CA GLY A 109 8.06 23.33 -15.89
C GLY A 109 7.30 23.04 -17.18
N ASP A 110 6.82 24.12 -17.83
CA ASP A 110 6.95 24.37 -19.28
C ASP A 110 6.21 25.66 -19.74
N ASP A 111 5.60 26.44 -18.85
CA ASP A 111 5.07 27.77 -19.16
C ASP A 111 5.91 28.85 -18.45
N ASP A 112 7.17 28.99 -18.88
CA ASP A 112 7.95 30.21 -18.61
C ASP A 112 7.64 31.18 -19.76
N GLU A 113 6.63 32.03 -19.57
CA GLU A 113 6.59 33.44 -20.00
C GLU A 113 5.16 34.00 -19.82
N VAL A 114 5.09 35.10 -19.07
CA VAL A 114 4.08 36.19 -19.07
C VAL A 114 3.55 36.48 -17.65
N PHE A 115 4.07 37.58 -17.13
CA PHE A 115 3.55 38.39 -16.04
C PHE A 115 2.01 38.49 -16.09
N SER A 116 1.30 37.96 -15.09
CA SER A 116 -0.09 38.34 -14.84
C SER A 116 -0.33 38.46 -13.34
N SER A 117 -0.93 39.59 -12.99
CA SER A 117 -1.47 40.02 -11.70
C SER A 117 -1.97 38.89 -10.79
N LEU A 118 -1.95 39.16 -9.47
CA LEU A 118 -2.54 38.37 -8.38
C LEU A 118 -4.01 37.89 -8.60
N GLU A 119 -4.65 38.27 -9.70
CA GLU A 119 -6.05 38.00 -10.05
C GLU A 119 -6.23 36.87 -11.09
N ASP A 120 -5.14 36.39 -11.74
CA ASP A 120 -5.21 35.48 -12.90
C ASP A 120 -4.53 34.11 -12.66
N ARG A 121 -4.34 33.73 -11.40
CA ARG A 121 -3.87 32.38 -11.08
C ARG A 121 -4.92 31.36 -11.52
N LEU A 122 -4.56 30.50 -12.46
CA LEU A 122 -5.32 29.29 -12.78
C LEU A 122 -5.67 28.57 -11.46
N PRO A 123 -6.91 28.09 -11.30
CA PRO A 123 -7.35 27.49 -10.05
C PRO A 123 -6.46 26.31 -9.71
N ALA A 124 -5.86 26.35 -8.51
CA ALA A 124 -4.94 25.31 -8.06
C ALA A 124 -5.57 23.91 -8.21
N PHE A 125 -4.82 22.96 -8.74
CA PHE A 125 -5.29 21.61 -8.96
C PHE A 125 -4.88 20.68 -7.82
N ARG A 126 -5.63 19.58 -7.62
CA ARG A 126 -5.29 18.56 -6.61
C ARG A 126 -3.85 18.07 -6.74
N ASP A 127 -3.34 18.02 -7.96
CA ASP A 127 -2.07 17.39 -8.28
C ASP A 127 -0.87 18.23 -7.78
N GLU A 128 -1.02 19.55 -7.60
CA GLU A 128 -0.03 20.42 -6.95
C GLU A 128 0.15 20.06 -5.46
N PHE A 129 -0.92 19.58 -4.81
CA PHE A 129 -0.92 19.16 -3.40
C PHE A 129 -0.59 17.67 -3.22
N VAL A 130 0.12 17.05 -4.18
CA VAL A 130 0.65 15.70 -3.97
C VAL A 130 1.68 15.76 -2.84
N GLU A 131 1.47 14.94 -1.81
CA GLU A 131 2.40 14.81 -0.68
C GLU A 131 3.15 13.48 -0.77
N LEU A 132 4.31 13.39 -0.11
CA LEU A 132 5.09 12.15 0.00
C LEU A 132 4.27 10.96 0.53
N ARG A 133 3.27 11.20 1.38
CA ARG A 133 2.37 10.14 1.87
C ARG A 133 1.49 9.56 0.76
N ASP A 134 1.11 10.36 -0.24
CA ASP A 134 0.28 9.92 -1.36
C ASP A 134 1.12 9.03 -2.29
N VAL A 135 2.36 9.43 -2.56
CA VAL A 135 3.35 8.64 -3.30
C VAL A 135 3.60 7.30 -2.59
N ARG A 136 3.94 7.32 -1.29
CA ARG A 136 4.16 6.09 -0.49
C ARG A 136 2.95 5.17 -0.47
N ARG A 137 1.72 5.72 -0.43
CA ARG A 137 0.50 4.92 -0.50
C ARG A 137 0.38 4.21 -1.84
N ILE A 138 0.71 4.87 -2.95
CA ILE A 138 0.66 4.27 -4.29
C ILE A 138 1.76 3.21 -4.43
N ILE A 139 2.99 3.50 -4.01
CA ILE A 139 4.08 2.52 -3.96
C ILE A 139 3.65 1.27 -3.20
N LYS A 140 3.11 1.44 -1.99
CA LYS A 140 2.63 0.30 -1.18
C LYS A 140 1.52 -0.50 -1.87
N GLN A 141 0.65 0.15 -2.65
CA GLN A 141 -0.38 -0.56 -3.43
C GLN A 141 0.26 -1.41 -4.54
N ILE A 142 1.25 -0.87 -5.24
CA ILE A 142 1.98 -1.57 -6.31
C ILE A 142 2.81 -2.72 -5.73
N GLU A 143 3.54 -2.49 -4.65
CA GLU A 143 4.27 -3.54 -3.93
C GLU A 143 3.33 -4.66 -3.46
N ALA A 144 2.12 -4.32 -3.02
CA ALA A 144 1.13 -5.31 -2.64
C ALA A 144 0.69 -6.19 -3.82
N GLU A 145 0.71 -5.70 -5.06
CA GLU A 145 0.44 -6.51 -6.26
C GLU A 145 1.53 -7.57 -6.49
N GLU A 146 2.79 -7.27 -6.13
CA GLU A 146 3.90 -8.22 -6.24
C GLU A 146 3.99 -9.18 -5.04
N ILE A 147 3.64 -8.69 -3.84
CA ILE A 147 3.76 -9.45 -2.58
C ILE A 147 2.55 -10.35 -2.37
N ARG A 148 1.33 -9.85 -2.61
CA ARG A 148 0.08 -10.60 -2.44
C ARG A 148 -0.35 -11.19 -3.77
N LEU A 149 0.10 -12.42 -4.01
CA LEU A 149 -0.14 -13.15 -5.26
C LEU A 149 -1.57 -13.70 -5.37
N ASP A 150 -2.31 -13.81 -4.27
CA ASP A 150 -3.71 -14.25 -4.24
C ASP A 150 -4.52 -13.51 -3.15
N SER A 151 -5.82 -13.40 -3.35
CA SER A 151 -6.75 -12.87 -2.34
C SER A 151 -6.81 -13.71 -1.05
N ASN A 152 -6.55 -15.02 -1.14
CA ASN A 152 -6.41 -15.90 0.01
C ASN A 152 -4.93 -16.01 0.41
N ASP A 153 -4.59 -15.63 1.65
CA ASP A 153 -3.19 -15.56 2.10
C ASP A 153 -2.48 -16.92 2.04
N GLY A 154 -3.19 -18.02 2.36
CA GLY A 154 -2.64 -19.37 2.24
C GLY A 154 -2.26 -19.72 0.80
N ARG A 155 -3.14 -19.43 -0.16
CA ARG A 155 -2.83 -19.61 -1.60
C ARG A 155 -1.70 -18.69 -2.08
N SER A 156 -1.64 -17.45 -1.59
CA SER A 156 -0.56 -16.52 -1.89
C SER A 156 0.79 -17.06 -1.41
N THR A 157 0.82 -17.64 -0.20
CA THR A 157 2.01 -18.29 0.37
C THR A 157 2.44 -19.49 -0.46
N LEU A 158 1.51 -20.36 -0.87
CA LEU A 158 1.84 -21.50 -1.74
C LEU A 158 2.47 -21.05 -3.08
N ARG A 159 1.94 -20.00 -3.71
CA ARG A 159 2.55 -19.42 -4.93
C ARG A 159 3.96 -18.88 -4.68
N TRP A 160 4.22 -18.33 -3.49
CA TRP A 160 5.56 -17.92 -3.09
C TRP A 160 6.50 -19.11 -2.91
N VAL A 161 6.03 -20.19 -2.29
CA VAL A 161 6.79 -21.44 -2.13
C VAL A 161 7.18 -22.01 -3.49
N GLU A 162 6.27 -22.04 -4.46
CA GLU A 162 6.56 -22.46 -5.84
C GLU A 162 7.63 -21.59 -6.50
N LYS A 163 7.52 -20.25 -6.37
CA LYS A 163 8.53 -19.32 -6.88
C LYS A 163 9.90 -19.52 -6.22
N LEU A 164 9.93 -19.75 -4.91
CA LEU A 164 11.17 -19.99 -4.17
C LEU A 164 11.80 -21.33 -4.57
N ARG A 165 10.99 -22.37 -4.74
CA ARG A 165 11.42 -23.68 -5.22
C ARG A 165 12.02 -23.58 -6.62
N ALA A 166 11.35 -22.90 -7.54
CA ALA A 166 11.84 -22.67 -8.91
C ALA A 166 13.17 -21.91 -8.96
N ARG A 167 13.44 -21.05 -7.97
CA ARG A 167 14.70 -20.30 -7.83
C ARG A 167 15.79 -21.08 -7.09
N GLY A 168 15.49 -22.28 -6.57
CA GLY A 168 16.40 -23.02 -5.70
C GLY A 168 16.70 -22.28 -4.39
N ALA A 169 15.74 -21.50 -3.89
CA ALA A 169 15.87 -20.71 -2.66
C ALA A 169 14.97 -21.22 -1.52
N LEU A 170 14.22 -22.30 -1.75
CA LEU A 170 13.40 -22.95 -0.73
C LEU A 170 14.22 -24.03 -0.04
N LEU A 171 14.47 -23.86 1.26
CA LEU A 171 15.17 -24.86 2.08
C LEU A 171 14.19 -25.90 2.63
N GLY A 172 13.01 -25.45 3.06
CA GLY A 172 12.00 -26.30 3.68
C GLY A 172 10.64 -25.63 3.71
N PHE A 173 9.59 -26.43 3.61
CA PHE A 173 8.22 -25.96 3.68
C PHE A 173 7.31 -27.03 4.30
N LYS A 174 6.49 -26.62 5.26
CA LYS A 174 5.41 -27.41 5.85
C LYS A 174 4.18 -26.53 5.95
N SER A 175 3.09 -26.92 5.31
CA SER A 175 1.78 -26.32 5.55
C SER A 175 1.10 -26.95 6.78
N ARG A 176 0.05 -26.30 7.31
CA ARG A 176 -0.74 -26.82 8.44
C ARG A 176 -1.45 -28.15 8.12
N THR A 177 -1.62 -28.46 6.84
CA THR A 177 -2.26 -29.70 6.39
C THR A 177 -1.27 -30.82 6.11
N ASP A 178 0.03 -30.52 6.11
CA ASP A 178 1.07 -31.52 5.83
C ASP A 178 1.45 -32.24 7.12
N THR A 179 1.72 -33.54 7.00
CA THR A 179 2.30 -34.32 8.10
C THR A 179 3.70 -33.79 8.42
N PRO A 180 4.04 -33.55 9.71
CA PRO A 180 5.39 -33.17 10.11
C PRO A 180 6.44 -34.15 9.59
N PRO A 181 7.60 -33.66 9.11
CA PRO A 181 8.72 -34.55 8.77
C PRO A 181 9.13 -35.38 9.98
N SER A 182 9.42 -36.67 9.76
CA SER A 182 9.86 -37.58 10.82
C SER A 182 11.08 -37.03 11.56
N GLY A 183 11.04 -37.04 12.89
CA GLY A 183 12.13 -36.54 13.74
C GLY A 183 12.24 -35.01 13.85
N SER A 184 11.37 -34.24 13.17
CA SER A 184 11.41 -32.76 13.24
C SER A 184 10.93 -32.18 14.57
N GLY A 185 10.10 -32.91 15.31
CA GLY A 185 9.46 -32.40 16.53
C GLY A 185 8.44 -31.27 16.27
N LEU A 186 8.10 -30.98 15.01
CA LEU A 186 7.11 -29.97 14.66
C LEU A 186 5.69 -30.47 14.97
N ASP A 187 4.83 -29.58 15.47
CA ASP A 187 3.42 -29.89 15.66
C ASP A 187 2.74 -30.09 14.30
N THR A 188 1.71 -30.93 14.27
CA THR A 188 0.80 -31.14 13.15
C THR A 188 0.19 -29.84 12.65
N ASP A 189 -0.21 -28.94 13.55
CA ASP A 189 -0.86 -27.66 13.18
C ASP A 189 0.12 -26.50 12.88
N THR A 190 1.42 -26.76 12.93
CA THR A 190 2.45 -25.75 12.68
C THR A 190 2.66 -25.49 11.19
N PHE A 191 2.80 -24.21 10.83
CA PHE A 191 3.29 -23.82 9.51
C PHE A 191 4.78 -23.46 9.59
N THR A 192 5.56 -23.94 8.64
CA THR A 192 6.99 -23.63 8.56
C THR A 192 7.41 -23.26 7.15
N LEU A 193 8.12 -22.15 7.01
CA LEU A 193 8.76 -21.73 5.76
C LEU A 193 10.22 -21.38 6.03
N MET A 194 11.12 -22.12 5.39
CA MET A 194 12.56 -21.97 5.52
C MET A 194 13.12 -21.53 4.17
N VAL A 195 13.74 -20.35 4.14
CA VAL A 195 14.24 -19.74 2.90
C VAL A 195 15.75 -19.56 3.01
N GLN A 196 16.47 -20.05 2.00
CA GLN A 196 17.91 -19.91 1.89
C GLN A 196 18.32 -19.93 0.41
N THR A 197 18.96 -18.87 -0.07
CA THR A 197 19.46 -18.82 -1.45
C THR A 197 20.66 -19.77 -1.64
N LYS A 198 20.96 -20.16 -2.88
CA LYS A 198 22.13 -21.00 -3.18
C LYS A 198 23.43 -20.44 -2.59
N TRP A 199 23.66 -19.15 -2.73
CA TRP A 199 24.84 -18.50 -2.15
C TRP A 199 24.85 -18.60 -0.61
N GLN A 200 23.70 -18.45 0.04
CA GLN A 200 23.60 -18.63 1.49
C GLN A 200 23.83 -20.08 1.92
N GLN A 201 23.49 -21.08 1.09
CA GLN A 201 23.81 -22.49 1.34
C GLN A 201 25.31 -22.71 1.29
N THR A 202 25.98 -22.24 0.21
CA THR A 202 27.44 -22.31 0.08
C THR A 202 28.16 -21.64 1.25
N MET A 203 27.75 -20.43 1.65
CA MET A 203 28.35 -19.76 2.80
C MET A 203 28.13 -20.53 4.11
N TYR A 204 26.99 -21.20 4.27
CA TYR A 204 26.73 -22.02 5.44
C TYR A 204 27.58 -23.31 5.42
N GLU A 205 27.75 -23.97 4.29
CA GLU A 205 28.59 -25.16 4.17
C GLU A 205 30.07 -24.85 4.44
N GLU A 206 30.57 -23.74 3.88
CA GLU A 206 31.97 -23.34 4.03
C GLU A 206 32.30 -22.84 5.44
N ARG A 207 31.35 -22.17 6.12
CA ARG A 207 31.65 -21.34 7.30
C ARG A 207 30.70 -21.57 8.49
N GLY A 208 29.67 -22.40 8.32
CA GLY A 208 28.65 -22.67 9.33
C GLY A 208 29.17 -23.37 10.58
N GLY A 209 30.35 -23.99 10.52
CA GLY A 209 31.02 -24.55 11.69
C GLY A 209 31.36 -23.49 12.77
N GLY A 210 31.47 -22.22 12.38
CA GLY A 210 31.64 -21.07 13.27
C GLY A 210 30.35 -20.27 13.50
N MET A 211 29.19 -20.96 13.56
CA MET A 211 27.87 -20.35 13.74
C MET A 211 27.87 -19.39 14.93
N LEU A 212 27.39 -18.17 14.70
CA LEU A 212 27.58 -17.09 15.65
C LEU A 212 26.30 -16.69 16.37
N TYR A 213 25.19 -16.50 15.65
CA TYR A 213 23.96 -16.00 16.25
C TYR A 213 22.69 -16.58 15.62
N ILE A 214 21.73 -16.87 16.50
CA ILE A 214 20.32 -17.08 16.18
C ILE A 214 19.61 -15.82 16.65
N ASP A 215 19.05 -15.05 15.73
CA ASP A 215 18.22 -13.88 16.06
C ASP A 215 16.75 -14.24 15.90
N ALA A 216 16.04 -14.43 17.01
CA ALA A 216 14.61 -14.70 17.02
C ALA A 216 13.85 -13.40 17.30
N THR A 217 13.12 -12.92 16.29
CA THR A 217 12.24 -11.78 16.44
C THR A 217 10.86 -12.26 16.90
N HIS A 218 10.56 -12.07 18.19
CA HIS A 218 9.25 -12.37 18.75
C HIS A 218 8.31 -11.16 18.63
N ASN A 219 7.09 -11.37 18.11
CA ASN A 219 6.00 -10.39 18.15
C ASN A 219 6.27 -9.02 17.50
N VAL A 220 7.28 -8.91 16.64
CA VAL A 220 7.60 -7.65 15.92
C VAL A 220 6.83 -7.53 14.60
N THR A 221 6.24 -8.64 14.13
CA THR A 221 5.40 -8.65 12.94
C THR A 221 3.95 -8.35 13.29
N MET A 222 3.14 -8.02 12.28
CA MET A 222 1.71 -7.76 12.48
C MET A 222 0.87 -9.03 12.72
N TYR A 223 1.50 -10.20 12.72
CA TYR A 223 0.86 -11.50 12.89
C TYR A 223 1.12 -12.02 14.31
N GLU A 224 0.04 -12.32 15.02
CA GLU A 224 0.12 -13.01 16.30
C GLU A 224 0.64 -14.44 16.07
N ASN A 225 1.48 -14.92 16.99
CA ASN A 225 2.09 -16.26 16.94
C ASN A 225 3.00 -16.52 15.73
N LEU A 226 3.57 -15.47 15.12
CA LEU A 226 4.59 -15.61 14.08
C LEU A 226 5.98 -15.42 14.69
N ASN A 227 6.79 -16.48 14.66
CA ASN A 227 8.19 -16.43 15.03
C ASN A 227 9.05 -16.38 13.77
N LEU A 228 9.86 -15.32 13.63
CA LEU A 228 10.87 -15.22 12.59
C LEU A 228 12.24 -15.38 13.24
N THR A 229 12.90 -16.49 12.92
CA THR A 229 14.24 -16.83 13.39
C THR A 229 15.23 -16.68 12.25
N THR A 230 16.29 -15.89 12.48
CA THR A 230 17.35 -15.67 11.50
C THR A 230 18.64 -16.34 11.96
N ILE A 231 19.23 -17.18 11.11
CA ILE A 231 20.57 -17.75 11.35
C ILE A 231 21.60 -16.92 10.58
N ILE A 232 22.65 -16.49 11.29
CA ILE A 232 23.72 -15.65 10.76
C ILE A 232 25.07 -16.38 10.86
N VAL A 233 25.78 -16.42 9.74
CA VAL A 233 27.14 -16.99 9.60
C VAL A 233 28.14 -15.85 9.39
N ARG A 234 29.35 -15.96 9.97
CA ARG A 234 30.42 -14.95 9.78
C ARG A 234 31.05 -15.06 8.39
N ASP A 235 31.44 -13.92 7.84
CA ASP A 235 32.32 -13.84 6.68
C ASP A 235 33.81 -13.99 7.07
N GLU A 236 34.71 -13.82 6.10
CA GLU A 236 36.16 -14.00 6.24
C GLU A 236 36.83 -12.93 7.09
N TRP A 237 36.14 -11.81 7.32
CA TRP A 237 36.64 -10.71 8.12
C TRP A 237 36.06 -10.72 9.54
N GLY A 238 35.35 -11.80 9.91
CA GLY A 238 34.68 -11.91 11.20
C GLY A 238 33.47 -10.99 11.35
N HIS A 239 33.00 -10.38 10.26
CA HIS A 239 31.82 -9.53 10.26
C HIS A 239 30.58 -10.37 9.97
N GLY A 240 29.66 -10.43 10.95
CA GLY A 240 28.28 -10.86 10.71
C GLY A 240 27.41 -9.65 10.40
N LYS A 241 27.72 -8.88 9.34
CA LYS A 241 27.01 -7.61 9.09
C LYS A 241 25.81 -7.84 8.18
N GLN A 242 24.60 -7.57 8.69
CA GLN A 242 23.40 -7.23 7.91
C GLN A 242 23.59 -5.89 7.14
N ARG A 243 24.68 -5.74 6.38
CA ARG A 243 24.88 -4.60 5.48
C ARG A 243 24.54 -5.03 4.07
N THR A 244 23.27 -4.82 3.72
CA THR A 244 22.73 -4.62 2.36
C THR A 244 22.98 -5.67 1.28
N ASN A 245 23.80 -6.71 1.53
CA ASN A 245 23.91 -7.91 0.72
C ASN A 245 23.57 -9.13 1.60
N LYS A 246 22.65 -9.96 1.12
CA LYS A 246 21.80 -10.85 1.91
C LYS A 246 22.51 -12.14 2.35
N SER A 247 23.19 -12.18 3.49
CA SER A 247 23.47 -13.42 4.25
C SER A 247 22.58 -13.52 5.48
N SER A 248 21.35 -14.00 5.30
CA SER A 248 20.45 -14.36 6.40
C SER A 248 19.59 -15.54 5.97
N ILE A 249 19.64 -16.62 6.74
CA ILE A 249 18.67 -17.72 6.63
C ILE A 249 17.47 -17.29 7.46
N SER A 250 16.29 -17.18 6.87
CA SER A 250 15.06 -16.84 7.58
C SER A 250 14.20 -18.09 7.74
N LEU A 251 13.94 -18.47 8.99
CA LEU A 251 13.02 -19.53 9.39
C LEU A 251 11.77 -18.85 9.94
N LEU A 252 10.64 -19.05 9.28
CA LEU A 252 9.32 -18.63 9.76
C LEU A 252 8.62 -19.84 10.35
N ASN A 253 8.35 -19.81 11.66
CA ASN A 253 7.61 -20.85 12.39
C ASN A 253 6.32 -20.25 12.98
N PHE A 254 5.21 -20.98 12.84
CA PHE A 254 3.92 -20.73 13.51
C PHE A 254 3.54 -21.91 14.39
#